data_AF-M0FVD4-F1
#
_entry.id   AF-M0FVD4-F1
#
_cell.length_a   1.000
_cell.length_b   1.000
_cell.length_c   1.000
_cell.angle_alpha   90.00
_cell.angle_beta   90.00
_cell.angle_gamma   90.00
#
_symmetry.space_group_name_H-M   'P 1'
#
loop_
_entity.id
_entity.type
_entity.pdbx_description
1 polymer ?
#
loop_
_entity_poly.entity_id
_entity_poly.type
_entity_poly.pdbx_seq_one_letter_code
_entity_poly.pdbx_strand_id
1 'polypeptide(L)'
;MKRHLRVHIVPLWREHDRIVGPIEDDRPDKVYLLEHEDPAVERPTYHDAVVDRIADVVGTPPDVEYLDLFDMYEVMGAITTIADWHPDDFVRVNVTAGTKRAAVGATMACMDERTDAEPYVVDPEVRPHGLDAPVTEGFAQASLLTTYQIDSPSPDQVAALAIIEAHDTDAKHAKKKTLITEAARYGLQFMRGRVDGEAADYEPVTGDYNVLDNRVTATLEHQGYVTVTQRGTRRYLELTEEGRQTLRAFRHRAESVVSDLEARTDDPSENVDFALDNPVDALVENR
;
A
#
# COMPACT_ATOMS: atom_id res chain seq x y z
N MET A 1 13.26 -24.92 13.83
CA MET A 1 13.31 -23.45 13.64
C MET A 1 12.80 -23.15 12.26
N LYS A 2 11.85 -22.22 12.13
CA LYS A 2 11.40 -21.70 10.84
C LYS A 2 12.60 -20.93 10.23
N ARG A 3 12.88 -21.11 8.95
CA ARG A 3 13.94 -20.38 8.26
C ARG A 3 13.40 -19.01 7.91
N HIS A 4 14.06 -17.95 8.36
CA HIS A 4 13.79 -16.57 7.93
C HIS A 4 14.36 -16.38 6.53
N LEU A 5 13.55 -15.91 5.60
CA LEU A 5 13.96 -15.61 4.23
C LEU A 5 14.55 -14.20 4.15
N ARG A 6 15.44 -13.98 3.19
CA ARG A 6 15.82 -12.64 2.76
C ARG A 6 15.05 -12.29 1.51
N VAL A 7 14.26 -11.24 1.58
CA VAL A 7 13.34 -10.82 0.52
C VAL A 7 13.78 -9.44 0.04
N HIS A 8 13.95 -9.29 -1.27
CA HIS A 8 14.18 -7.99 -1.88
C HIS A 8 12.94 -7.54 -2.64
N ILE A 9 12.54 -6.29 -2.49
CA ILE A 9 11.52 -5.63 -3.30
C ILE A 9 12.22 -4.54 -4.12
N VAL A 10 12.13 -4.62 -5.44
CA VAL A 10 12.95 -3.81 -6.34
C VAL A 10 12.11 -3.18 -7.44
N PRO A 11 11.94 -1.84 -7.43
CA PRO A 11 11.39 -1.12 -8.58
C PRO A 11 12.33 -1.17 -9.80
N LEU A 12 11.82 -1.58 -10.96
CA LEU A 12 12.55 -1.65 -12.22
C LEU A 12 12.00 -0.64 -13.23
N TRP A 13 12.82 0.36 -13.58
CA TRP A 13 12.51 1.34 -14.61
C TRP A 13 13.61 1.42 -15.67
N ARG A 14 14.71 2.11 -15.35
CA ARG A 14 15.82 2.33 -16.28
C ARG A 14 17.18 1.82 -15.79
N GLU A 15 17.18 1.10 -14.69
CA GLU A 15 18.38 0.64 -14.00
C GLU A 15 18.68 -0.82 -14.32
N HIS A 16 19.97 -1.14 -14.44
CA HIS A 16 20.45 -2.51 -14.60
C HIS A 16 21.38 -2.88 -13.45
N ASP A 17 22.58 -2.27 -13.40
CA ASP A 17 23.62 -2.64 -12.42
C ASP A 17 23.19 -2.37 -10.98
N ARG A 18 22.43 -1.28 -10.77
CA ARG A 18 21.90 -0.92 -9.44
C ARG A 18 20.75 -1.82 -8.96
N ILE A 19 20.33 -2.76 -9.79
CA ILE A 19 19.38 -3.82 -9.44
C ILE A 19 20.14 -5.13 -9.30
N VAL A 20 20.91 -5.53 -10.32
CA VAL A 20 21.61 -6.83 -10.34
C VAL A 20 22.71 -6.90 -9.27
N GLY A 21 23.51 -5.84 -9.10
CA GLY A 21 24.64 -5.84 -8.17
C GLY A 21 24.26 -6.17 -6.72
N PRO A 22 23.26 -5.48 -6.12
CA PRO A 22 22.76 -5.82 -4.78
C PRO A 22 22.24 -7.26 -4.65
N ILE A 23 21.62 -7.80 -5.70
CA ILE A 23 21.09 -9.17 -5.70
C ILE A 23 22.23 -10.20 -5.74
N GLU A 24 23.28 -9.94 -6.51
CA GLU A 24 24.48 -10.80 -6.57
C GLU A 24 25.28 -10.81 -5.27
N ASP A 25 25.37 -9.65 -4.62
CA ASP A 25 26.11 -9.44 -3.38
C ASP A 25 25.37 -10.04 -2.17
N ASP A 26 24.09 -9.69 -1.97
CA ASP A 26 23.31 -10.17 -0.82
C ASP A 26 22.76 -11.59 -1.04
N ARG A 27 22.48 -11.99 -2.29
CA ARG A 27 21.87 -13.30 -2.65
C ARG A 27 20.59 -13.58 -1.86
N PRO A 28 19.51 -12.79 -2.05
CA PRO A 28 18.25 -13.02 -1.36
C PRO A 28 17.64 -14.38 -1.71
N ASP A 29 16.76 -14.87 -0.84
CA ASP A 29 15.98 -16.09 -1.07
C ASP A 29 14.79 -15.84 -2.00
N LYS A 30 14.30 -14.59 -2.08
CA LYS A 30 13.16 -14.18 -2.91
C LYS A 30 13.31 -12.74 -3.40
N VAL A 31 12.86 -12.47 -4.61
CA VAL A 31 12.84 -11.13 -5.21
C VAL A 31 11.45 -10.85 -5.76
N TYR A 32 10.89 -9.70 -5.36
CA TYR A 32 9.74 -9.08 -6.02
C TYR A 32 10.25 -7.93 -6.89
N LEU A 33 9.89 -7.95 -8.17
CA LEU A 33 10.29 -6.95 -9.15
C LEU A 33 9.05 -6.12 -9.53
N LEU A 34 9.10 -4.82 -9.28
CA LEU A 34 8.00 -3.91 -9.58
C LEU A 34 8.28 -3.22 -10.91
N GLU A 35 7.59 -3.63 -11.96
CA GLU A 35 7.71 -3.05 -13.30
C GLU A 35 6.59 -2.05 -13.58
N HIS A 36 6.81 -1.15 -14.55
CA HIS A 36 5.78 -0.18 -14.93
C HIS A 36 4.71 -0.82 -15.82
N GLU A 37 3.44 -0.60 -15.50
CA GLU A 37 2.30 -1.23 -16.19
C GLU A 37 1.97 -0.67 -17.59
N ASP A 38 2.48 0.50 -17.99
CA ASP A 38 2.06 1.14 -19.26
C ASP A 38 2.60 0.40 -20.50
N PRO A 39 1.75 -0.27 -21.30
CA PRO A 39 2.16 -0.97 -22.50
C PRO A 39 2.55 -0.03 -23.65
N ALA A 40 2.21 1.27 -23.58
CA ALA A 40 2.62 2.28 -24.54
C ALA A 40 4.06 2.76 -24.32
N VAL A 41 4.63 2.52 -23.13
CA VAL A 41 6.05 2.72 -22.87
C VAL A 41 6.82 1.52 -23.40
N GLU A 42 7.76 1.76 -24.32
CA GLU A 42 8.64 0.70 -24.82
C GLU A 42 9.50 0.15 -23.68
N ARG A 43 9.21 -1.10 -23.29
CA ARG A 43 9.98 -1.86 -22.30
C ARG A 43 11.41 -2.05 -22.80
N PRO A 44 12.44 -1.56 -22.07
CA PRO A 44 13.81 -1.74 -22.49
C PRO A 44 14.18 -3.22 -22.58
N THR A 45 14.88 -3.61 -23.64
CA THR A 45 15.24 -5.02 -23.91
C THR A 45 16.14 -5.65 -22.84
N TYR A 46 16.82 -4.85 -22.03
CA TYR A 46 17.64 -5.36 -20.93
C TYR A 46 16.82 -5.75 -19.69
N HIS A 47 15.51 -5.47 -19.63
CA HIS A 47 14.66 -5.93 -18.53
C HIS A 47 14.63 -7.46 -18.47
N ASP A 48 14.53 -8.12 -19.61
CA ASP A 48 14.61 -9.59 -19.68
C ASP A 48 15.96 -10.10 -19.16
N ALA A 49 17.06 -9.39 -19.47
CA ALA A 49 18.37 -9.72 -18.94
C ALA A 49 18.48 -9.54 -17.42
N VAL A 50 17.80 -8.54 -16.84
CA VAL A 50 17.71 -8.37 -15.37
C VAL A 50 16.94 -9.54 -14.76
N VAL A 51 15.79 -9.91 -15.33
CA VAL A 51 14.96 -11.05 -14.87
C VAL A 51 15.74 -12.36 -14.92
N ASP A 52 16.37 -12.67 -16.06
CA ASP A 52 17.18 -13.87 -16.25
C ASP A 52 18.35 -13.89 -15.24
N ARG A 53 19.00 -12.75 -15.02
CA ARG A 53 20.11 -12.67 -14.10
C ARG A 53 19.70 -12.87 -12.64
N ILE A 54 18.55 -12.31 -12.23
CA ILE A 54 17.98 -12.57 -10.90
C ILE A 54 17.67 -14.07 -10.77
N ALA A 55 17.07 -14.69 -11.79
CA ALA A 55 16.76 -16.11 -11.80
C ALA A 55 18.01 -16.99 -11.63
N ASP A 56 19.10 -16.65 -12.31
CA ASP A 56 20.38 -17.35 -12.19
C ASP A 56 21.00 -17.26 -10.79
N VAL A 57 20.86 -16.10 -10.12
CA VAL A 57 21.46 -15.86 -8.80
C VAL A 57 20.62 -16.47 -7.68
N VAL A 58 19.30 -16.32 -7.75
CA VAL A 58 18.34 -16.75 -6.71
C VAL A 58 17.94 -18.21 -6.90
N GLY A 59 18.03 -18.73 -8.14
CA GLY A 59 17.61 -20.08 -8.52
C GLY A 59 16.15 -20.18 -8.97
N THR A 60 15.39 -19.09 -8.87
CA THR A 60 14.02 -18.95 -9.36
C THR A 60 13.81 -17.55 -9.94
N PRO A 61 12.98 -17.38 -10.98
CA PRO A 61 12.61 -16.06 -11.48
C PRO A 61 12.05 -15.17 -10.36
N PRO A 62 12.21 -13.83 -10.47
CA PRO A 62 11.53 -12.91 -9.59
C PRO A 62 10.02 -12.99 -9.78
N ASP A 63 9.27 -12.73 -8.71
CA ASP A 63 7.84 -12.48 -8.78
C ASP A 63 7.63 -11.06 -9.29
N VAL A 64 7.03 -10.91 -10.47
CA VAL A 64 6.86 -9.61 -11.14
C VAL A 64 5.46 -9.07 -10.87
N GLU A 65 5.39 -7.81 -10.44
CA GLU A 65 4.15 -7.04 -10.37
C GLU A 65 4.24 -5.84 -11.31
N TYR A 66 3.14 -5.52 -11.97
CA TYR A 66 3.05 -4.38 -12.89
C TYR A 66 2.20 -3.29 -12.23
N LEU A 67 2.76 -2.09 -12.07
CA LEU A 67 2.08 -0.97 -11.43
C LEU A 67 2.55 0.39 -11.97
N ASP A 68 1.83 1.49 -11.70
CA ASP A 68 2.31 2.82 -12.09
C ASP A 68 3.51 3.26 -11.21
N LEU A 69 4.74 3.07 -11.69
CA LEU A 69 5.94 3.57 -11.02
C LEU A 69 6.03 5.10 -10.94
N PHE A 70 5.16 5.84 -11.62
CA PHE A 70 4.98 7.28 -11.48
C PHE A 70 3.88 7.66 -10.48
N ASP A 71 3.20 6.69 -9.88
CA ASP A 71 2.34 6.89 -8.73
C ASP A 71 3.06 6.42 -7.45
N MET A 72 3.33 7.37 -6.55
CA MET A 72 4.02 7.05 -5.30
C MET A 72 3.15 6.22 -4.36
N TYR A 73 1.82 6.39 -4.38
CA TYR A 73 0.90 5.70 -3.48
C TYR A 73 0.72 4.24 -3.91
N GLU A 74 0.76 3.99 -5.21
CA GLU A 74 0.73 2.64 -5.77
C GLU A 74 1.98 1.85 -5.40
N VAL A 75 3.16 2.44 -5.61
CA VAL A 75 4.45 1.84 -5.21
C VAL A 75 4.49 1.60 -3.70
N MET A 76 4.06 2.58 -2.91
CA MET A 76 3.98 2.45 -1.45
C MET A 76 3.04 1.31 -1.05
N GLY A 77 1.88 1.21 -1.69
CA GLY A 77 0.90 0.16 -1.41
C GLY A 77 1.40 -1.23 -1.78
N ALA A 78 2.08 -1.37 -2.91
CA ALA A 78 2.69 -2.64 -3.29
C ALA A 78 3.73 -3.09 -2.27
N ILE A 79 4.64 -2.20 -1.87
CA ILE A 79 5.73 -2.53 -0.93
C ILE A 79 5.18 -2.90 0.44
N THR A 80 4.28 -2.10 1.00
CA THR A 80 3.67 -2.38 2.31
C THR A 80 2.88 -3.69 2.30
N THR A 81 2.15 -3.97 1.20
CA THR A 81 1.41 -5.23 1.05
C THR A 81 2.35 -6.44 0.94
N ILE A 82 3.39 -6.36 0.12
CA ILE A 82 4.38 -7.44 -0.01
C ILE A 82 5.11 -7.67 1.32
N ALA A 83 5.48 -6.61 2.05
CA ALA A 83 6.11 -6.74 3.36
C ALA A 83 5.19 -7.43 4.38
N ASP A 84 3.89 -7.15 4.38
CA ASP A 84 2.90 -7.83 5.23
C ASP A 84 2.80 -9.33 4.96
N TRP A 85 3.14 -9.79 3.75
CA TRP A 85 3.22 -11.22 3.44
C TRP A 85 4.43 -11.92 4.06
N HIS A 86 5.37 -11.14 4.59
CA HIS A 86 6.68 -11.56 5.07
C HIS A 86 6.93 -11.14 6.54
N PRO A 87 6.00 -11.39 7.48
CA PRO A 87 6.04 -10.80 8.83
C PRO A 87 7.17 -11.33 9.73
N ASP A 88 7.84 -12.41 9.32
CA ASP A 88 8.98 -12.99 10.03
C ASP A 88 10.27 -12.93 9.18
N ASP A 89 10.25 -12.39 7.96
CA ASP A 89 11.39 -12.45 7.04
C ASP A 89 12.15 -11.12 7.03
N PHE A 90 13.39 -11.12 6.51
CA PHE A 90 14.16 -9.89 6.35
C PHE A 90 13.80 -9.24 5.00
N VAL A 91 12.91 -8.25 5.03
CA VAL A 91 12.49 -7.51 3.85
C VAL A 91 13.41 -6.31 3.63
N ARG A 92 13.98 -6.20 2.43
CA ARG A 92 14.82 -5.09 1.99
C ARG A 92 14.27 -4.45 0.73
N VAL A 93 14.30 -3.13 0.67
CA VAL A 93 13.68 -2.37 -0.43
C VAL A 93 14.72 -1.49 -1.11
N ASN A 94 14.86 -1.65 -2.43
CA ASN A 94 15.72 -0.79 -3.21
C ASN A 94 15.05 0.58 -3.42
N VAL A 95 15.45 1.58 -2.64
CA VAL A 95 14.90 2.95 -2.76
C VAL A 95 15.69 3.83 -3.72
N THR A 96 16.64 3.24 -4.46
CA THR A 96 17.44 3.92 -5.47
C THR A 96 16.98 3.64 -6.90
N ALA A 97 16.45 2.44 -7.13
CA ALA A 97 15.93 2.01 -8.41
C ALA A 97 14.52 2.56 -8.68
N GLY A 98 14.03 2.38 -9.91
CA GLY A 98 12.74 2.92 -10.35
C GLY A 98 12.78 4.41 -10.75
N THR A 99 11.61 5.05 -10.75
CA THR A 99 11.49 6.50 -10.97
C THR A 99 11.77 7.28 -9.68
N LYS A 100 11.91 8.60 -9.77
CA LYS A 100 12.01 9.45 -8.57
C LYS A 100 10.77 9.34 -7.65
N ARG A 101 9.59 9.13 -8.23
CA ARG A 101 8.34 8.98 -7.46
C ARG A 101 8.27 7.61 -6.80
N ALA A 102 8.68 6.56 -7.52
CA ALA A 102 8.83 5.23 -6.95
C ALA A 102 9.82 5.22 -5.78
N ALA A 103 10.97 5.89 -5.90
CA ALA A 103 11.94 6.02 -4.82
C ALA A 103 11.34 6.69 -3.56
N VAL A 104 10.52 7.74 -3.74
CA VAL A 104 9.81 8.40 -2.63
C VAL A 104 8.78 7.45 -2.01
N GLY A 105 7.92 6.83 -2.81
CA GLY A 105 6.90 5.88 -2.33
C GLY A 105 7.52 4.69 -1.60
N ALA A 106 8.60 4.13 -2.14
CA ALA A 106 9.35 3.04 -1.53
C ALA A 106 10.01 3.43 -0.20
N THR A 107 10.58 4.64 -0.13
CA THR A 107 11.13 5.16 1.12
C THR A 107 10.04 5.36 2.15
N MET A 108 8.90 5.96 1.77
CA MET A 108 7.75 6.18 2.66
C MET A 108 7.17 4.86 3.18
N ALA A 109 7.09 3.83 2.34
CA ALA A 109 6.67 2.50 2.76
C ALA A 109 7.57 1.93 3.87
N CYS A 110 8.89 2.06 3.73
CA CYS A 110 9.85 1.60 4.75
C CYS A 110 9.92 2.48 6.00
N MET A 111 9.27 3.64 5.97
CA MET A 111 9.16 4.53 7.12
C MET A 111 7.90 4.22 7.94
N ASP A 112 6.94 3.48 7.41
CA ASP A 112 5.74 3.14 8.16
C ASP A 112 6.06 2.22 9.35
N GLU A 113 5.64 2.61 10.56
CA GLU A 113 5.93 1.86 11.80
C GLU A 113 5.40 0.41 11.80
N ARG A 114 4.45 0.09 10.92
CA ARG A 114 3.82 -1.24 10.81
C ARG A 114 4.41 -2.08 9.68
N THR A 115 5.33 -1.52 8.90
CA THR A 115 5.99 -2.17 7.78
C THR A 115 7.41 -2.53 8.19
N ASP A 116 7.67 -3.82 8.44
CA ASP A 116 8.99 -4.32 8.82
C ASP A 116 9.87 -4.52 7.58
N ALA A 117 10.31 -3.40 6.98
CA ALA A 117 11.14 -3.40 5.78
C ALA A 117 12.30 -2.38 5.88
N GLU A 118 13.50 -2.81 5.49
CA GLU A 118 14.71 -1.98 5.54
C GLU A 118 14.99 -1.34 4.16
N PRO A 119 15.02 -0.01 4.05
CA PRO A 119 15.36 0.64 2.79
C PRO A 119 16.88 0.61 2.59
N TYR A 120 17.32 0.32 1.37
CA TYR A 120 18.73 0.44 0.99
C TYR A 120 18.93 1.30 -0.25
N VAL A 121 20.04 2.04 -0.25
CA VAL A 121 20.49 2.85 -1.37
C VAL A 121 21.66 2.19 -2.08
N VAL A 122 21.79 2.45 -3.37
CA VAL A 122 22.81 1.84 -4.22
C VAL A 122 23.69 2.91 -4.85
N ASP A 123 24.98 2.89 -4.51
CA ASP A 123 25.97 3.75 -5.10
C ASP A 123 26.48 3.14 -6.41
N PRO A 124 26.48 3.89 -7.53
CA PRO A 124 27.12 3.45 -8.76
C PRO A 124 28.65 3.61 -8.67
N GLU A 125 29.39 2.87 -9.49
CA GLU A 125 30.85 3.03 -9.61
C GLU A 125 31.21 4.33 -10.32
N VAL A 126 30.41 4.73 -11.32
CA VAL A 126 30.64 5.92 -12.13
C VAL A 126 29.45 6.87 -12.03
N ARG A 127 29.74 8.15 -11.74
CA ARG A 127 28.80 9.28 -11.88
C ARG A 127 29.43 10.30 -12.82
N PRO A 128 29.19 10.24 -14.14
CA PRO A 128 29.82 11.20 -15.03
C PRO A 128 29.33 12.63 -14.73
N HIS A 129 30.25 13.59 -14.83
CA HIS A 129 29.95 15.02 -14.73
C HIS A 129 29.64 15.57 -16.13
N GLY A 130 28.36 15.74 -16.48
CA GLY A 130 27.94 16.32 -17.76
C GLY A 130 26.57 15.84 -18.23
N LEU A 131 26.04 16.45 -19.31
CA LEU A 131 24.75 16.08 -19.93
C LEU A 131 24.91 15.08 -21.09
N ASP A 132 26.15 14.73 -21.47
CA ASP A 132 26.46 14.03 -22.73
C ASP A 132 26.62 12.49 -22.58
N ALA A 133 26.40 11.94 -21.37
CA ALA A 133 26.56 10.51 -21.06
C ALA A 133 25.49 10.02 -20.04
N PRO A 134 25.24 8.69 -19.91
CA PRO A 134 24.31 8.13 -18.92
C PRO A 134 24.61 8.62 -17.51
N VAL A 135 23.59 8.85 -16.67
CA VAL A 135 23.76 9.53 -15.38
C VAL A 135 24.57 8.72 -14.35
N THR A 136 24.61 7.39 -14.49
CA THR A 136 25.31 6.47 -13.58
C THR A 136 25.64 5.13 -14.26
N GLU A 137 26.78 4.50 -13.95
CA GLU A 137 27.16 3.15 -14.42
C GLU A 137 27.81 2.33 -13.29
N GLY A 138 27.64 1.00 -13.30
CA GLY A 138 28.23 0.07 -12.34
C GLY A 138 27.53 0.02 -10.97
N PHE A 139 28.02 -0.87 -10.11
CA PHE A 139 27.59 -1.06 -8.71
C PHE A 139 28.82 -1.01 -7.79
N ALA A 140 28.90 0.02 -6.94
CA ALA A 140 29.99 0.15 -5.98
C ALA A 140 29.66 -0.53 -4.64
N GLN A 141 28.49 -0.21 -4.08
CA GLN A 141 28.00 -0.77 -2.82
C GLN A 141 26.50 -0.53 -2.64
N ALA A 142 25.88 -1.34 -1.78
CA ALA A 142 24.57 -1.08 -1.20
C ALA A 142 24.73 -0.76 0.29
N SER A 143 23.97 0.22 0.78
CA SER A 143 23.96 0.57 2.21
C SER A 143 22.56 0.90 2.69
N LEU A 144 22.24 0.56 3.95
CA LEU A 144 20.96 0.90 4.54
C LEU A 144 20.78 2.42 4.61
N LEU A 145 19.60 2.88 4.23
CA LEU A 145 19.19 4.26 4.41
C LEU A 145 18.69 4.42 5.84
N THR A 146 19.28 5.36 6.59
CA THR A 146 18.76 5.71 7.91
C THR A 146 17.44 6.46 7.73
N THR A 147 16.36 5.90 8.27
CA THR A 147 15.02 6.48 8.24
C THR A 147 14.50 6.77 9.64
N TYR A 148 13.42 7.55 9.71
CA TYR A 148 12.59 7.69 10.91
C TYR A 148 11.24 7.04 10.64
N GLN A 149 10.58 6.59 11.71
CA GLN A 149 9.27 5.95 11.60
C GLN A 149 8.16 7.00 11.52
N ILE A 150 7.14 6.75 10.70
CA ILE A 150 5.92 7.54 10.54
C ILE A 150 4.71 6.70 10.97
N ASP A 151 3.76 7.36 11.62
CA ASP A 151 2.48 6.76 11.99
C ASP A 151 1.56 6.74 10.77
N SER A 152 1.28 5.55 10.24
CA SER A 152 0.27 5.36 9.19
C SER A 152 -1.08 4.90 9.76
N PRO A 153 -2.18 4.97 8.99
CA PRO A 153 -3.50 4.60 9.50
C PRO A 153 -3.58 3.17 10.01
N SER A 154 -4.32 2.98 11.11
CA SER A 154 -4.61 1.66 11.65
C SER A 154 -5.59 0.86 10.77
N PRO A 155 -5.69 -0.47 10.91
CA PRO A 155 -6.69 -1.27 10.19
C PRO A 155 -8.12 -0.75 10.32
N ASP A 156 -8.53 -0.34 11.53
CA ASP A 156 -9.85 0.26 11.77
C ASP A 156 -10.03 1.60 11.02
N GLN A 157 -8.96 2.38 10.88
CA GLN A 157 -8.97 3.65 10.16
C GLN A 157 -9.02 3.43 8.64
N VAL A 158 -8.27 2.48 8.10
CA VAL A 158 -8.35 2.10 6.68
C VAL A 158 -9.74 1.54 6.36
N ALA A 159 -10.27 0.64 7.19
CA ALA A 159 -11.63 0.13 7.05
C ALA A 159 -12.67 1.26 7.09
N ALA A 160 -12.48 2.26 7.97
CA ALA A 160 -13.35 3.42 8.00
C ALA A 160 -13.27 4.26 6.72
N LEU A 161 -12.09 4.45 6.12
CA LEU A 161 -11.96 5.11 4.82
C LEU A 161 -12.72 4.33 3.74
N ALA A 162 -12.54 3.01 3.67
CA ALA A 162 -13.25 2.15 2.72
C ALA A 162 -14.79 2.26 2.88
N ILE A 163 -15.29 2.18 4.11
CA ILE A 163 -16.72 2.32 4.41
C ILE A 163 -17.25 3.71 4.04
N ILE A 164 -16.47 4.78 4.25
CA ILE A 164 -16.89 6.13 3.87
C ILE A 164 -17.01 6.22 2.35
N GLU A 165 -15.98 5.78 1.62
CA GLU A 165 -15.97 5.78 0.15
C GLU A 165 -17.15 5.01 -0.42
N ALA A 166 -17.33 3.76 0.04
CA ALA A 166 -18.35 2.85 -0.44
C ALA A 166 -19.80 3.36 -0.26
N HIS A 167 -20.02 4.26 0.71
CA HIS A 167 -21.33 4.80 1.04
C HIS A 167 -21.49 6.28 0.71
N ASP A 168 -20.52 6.90 0.04
CA ASP A 168 -20.63 8.26 -0.50
C ASP A 168 -20.85 8.19 -2.02
N THR A 169 -22.09 7.92 -2.38
CA THR A 169 -22.57 7.71 -3.75
C THR A 169 -23.32 8.94 -4.26
N ASP A 170 -23.58 9.01 -5.57
CA ASP A 170 -24.45 10.03 -6.18
C ASP A 170 -25.84 10.12 -5.53
N ALA A 171 -26.35 8.99 -5.02
CA ALA A 171 -27.68 8.91 -4.42
C ALA A 171 -27.68 9.23 -2.90
N LYS A 172 -26.55 9.06 -2.22
CA LYS A 172 -26.47 9.08 -0.76
C LYS A 172 -25.05 9.38 -0.29
N HIS A 173 -24.96 10.34 0.63
CA HIS A 173 -23.72 10.62 1.35
C HIS A 173 -23.49 9.75 2.58
N ALA A 174 -22.22 9.44 2.83
CA ALA A 174 -21.79 8.75 4.04
C ALA A 174 -22.05 9.60 5.29
N LYS A 175 -22.42 8.94 6.40
CA LYS A 175 -22.77 9.56 7.68
C LYS A 175 -22.09 8.81 8.81
N LYS A 176 -21.85 9.49 9.93
CA LYS A 176 -21.33 8.81 11.15
C LYS A 176 -22.16 7.62 11.59
N LYS A 177 -23.50 7.71 11.46
CA LYS A 177 -24.39 6.56 11.74
C LYS A 177 -24.07 5.36 10.85
N THR A 178 -23.89 5.57 9.54
CA THR A 178 -23.52 4.51 8.58
C THR A 178 -22.20 3.87 8.99
N LEU A 179 -21.17 4.69 9.25
CA LEU A 179 -19.85 4.20 9.63
C LEU A 179 -19.88 3.36 10.92
N ILE A 180 -20.66 3.76 11.93
CA ILE A 180 -20.81 2.96 13.16
C ILE A 180 -21.51 1.63 12.88
N THR A 181 -22.55 1.64 12.04
CA THR A 181 -23.35 0.44 11.73
C THR A 181 -22.51 -0.58 10.95
N GLU A 182 -21.78 -0.13 9.94
CA GLU A 182 -20.85 -0.99 9.18
C GLU A 182 -19.67 -1.43 10.05
N ALA A 183 -19.13 -0.55 10.89
CA ALA A 183 -18.07 -0.93 11.82
C ALA A 183 -18.52 -2.03 12.81
N ALA A 184 -19.78 -1.99 13.24
CA ALA A 184 -20.38 -3.05 14.04
C ALA A 184 -20.53 -4.36 13.22
N ARG A 185 -21.01 -4.27 11.97
CA ARG A 185 -21.12 -5.41 11.04
C ARG A 185 -19.78 -6.11 10.82
N TYR A 186 -18.72 -5.35 10.58
CA TYR A 186 -17.36 -5.88 10.37
C TYR A 186 -16.61 -6.20 11.66
N GLY A 187 -17.17 -5.88 12.84
CA GLY A 187 -16.53 -6.15 14.12
C GLY A 187 -15.21 -5.39 14.34
N LEU A 188 -15.13 -4.15 13.83
CA LEU A 188 -13.95 -3.28 13.99
C LEU A 188 -13.60 -3.09 15.46
N GLN A 189 -12.32 -2.94 15.78
CA GLN A 189 -11.83 -2.99 17.17
C GLN A 189 -12.49 -1.93 18.05
N PHE A 190 -12.70 -0.72 17.53
CA PHE A 190 -13.34 0.35 18.29
C PHE A 190 -14.81 0.07 18.64
N MET A 191 -15.46 -0.88 17.95
CA MET A 191 -16.84 -1.31 18.21
C MET A 191 -16.95 -2.63 19.00
N ARG A 192 -15.84 -3.35 19.21
CA ARG A 192 -15.86 -4.63 19.94
C ARG A 192 -16.42 -4.48 21.35
N GLY A 193 -17.31 -5.39 21.71
CA GLY A 193 -17.98 -5.41 23.02
C GLY A 193 -19.03 -4.31 23.22
N ARG A 194 -19.41 -3.57 22.17
CA ARG A 194 -20.47 -2.53 22.19
C ARG A 194 -21.76 -2.97 21.49
N VAL A 195 -21.72 -4.09 20.78
CA VAL A 195 -22.85 -4.67 20.05
C VAL A 195 -23.37 -5.84 20.86
N ASP A 196 -24.59 -5.70 21.37
CA ASP A 196 -25.33 -6.79 22.01
C ASP A 196 -26.27 -7.43 20.96
N GLY A 197 -26.12 -8.72 20.69
CA GLY A 197 -26.96 -9.44 19.71
C GLY A 197 -26.40 -9.44 18.29
N GLU A 198 -27.29 -9.50 17.28
CA GLU A 198 -26.90 -9.53 15.87
C GLU A 198 -26.52 -8.13 15.37
N ALA A 199 -25.37 -8.01 14.72
CA ALA A 199 -24.86 -6.73 14.24
C ALA A 199 -25.74 -6.07 13.15
N ALA A 200 -26.53 -6.87 12.42
CA ALA A 200 -27.44 -6.38 11.39
C ALA A 200 -28.56 -5.47 11.93
N ASP A 201 -28.98 -5.69 13.18
CA ASP A 201 -30.04 -4.93 13.85
C ASP A 201 -29.50 -3.84 14.78
N TYR A 202 -28.19 -3.58 14.74
CA TYR A 202 -27.54 -2.66 15.67
C TYR A 202 -27.92 -1.20 15.43
N GLU A 203 -28.46 -0.54 16.46
CA GLU A 203 -28.78 0.89 16.43
C GLU A 203 -27.76 1.69 17.27
N PRO A 204 -26.99 2.62 16.67
CA PRO A 204 -25.97 3.40 17.38
C PRO A 204 -26.52 4.25 18.52
N VAL A 205 -25.87 4.19 19.68
CA VAL A 205 -26.16 5.04 20.85
C VAL A 205 -25.16 6.20 20.95
N THR A 206 -25.46 7.22 21.75
CA THR A 206 -24.61 8.42 21.90
C THR A 206 -23.16 8.10 22.25
N GLY A 207 -22.92 7.04 23.03
CA GLY A 207 -21.56 6.60 23.38
C GLY A 207 -20.72 6.19 22.17
N ASP A 208 -21.32 5.64 21.12
CA ASP A 208 -20.59 5.11 19.97
C ASP A 208 -20.07 6.23 19.07
N TYR A 209 -20.82 7.33 18.96
CA TYR A 209 -20.35 8.54 18.30
C TYR A 209 -19.12 9.13 18.99
N ASN A 210 -19.07 9.12 20.32
CA ASN A 210 -17.90 9.60 21.06
C ASN A 210 -16.68 8.69 20.85
N VAL A 211 -16.88 7.37 20.76
CA VAL A 211 -15.80 6.43 20.47
C VAL A 211 -15.29 6.61 19.05
N LEU A 212 -16.20 6.69 18.07
CA LEU A 212 -15.86 6.96 16.68
C LEU A 212 -15.05 8.25 16.55
N ASP A 213 -15.50 9.33 17.19
CA ASP A 213 -14.84 10.63 17.16
C ASP A 213 -13.41 10.50 17.70
N ASN A 214 -13.24 9.92 18.88
CA ASN A 214 -11.94 9.85 19.55
C ASN A 214 -10.96 8.84 18.95
N ARG A 215 -11.44 7.76 18.34
CA ARG A 215 -10.59 6.66 17.84
C ARG A 215 -10.32 6.72 16.34
N VAL A 216 -11.23 7.33 15.58
CA VAL A 216 -11.22 7.25 14.12
C VAL A 216 -11.36 8.64 13.51
N THR A 217 -12.53 9.28 13.58
CA THR A 217 -12.80 10.44 12.72
C THR A 217 -11.99 11.67 13.09
N ALA A 218 -11.66 11.91 14.37
CA ALA A 218 -10.82 13.04 14.74
C ALA A 218 -9.39 12.89 14.18
N THR A 219 -8.85 11.67 14.19
CA THR A 219 -7.52 11.40 13.60
C THR A 219 -7.57 11.54 12.08
N LEU A 220 -8.55 10.93 11.42
CA LEU A 220 -8.69 11.02 9.96
C LEU A 220 -8.91 12.45 9.47
N GLU A 221 -9.70 13.25 10.21
CA GLU A 221 -9.91 14.67 9.91
C GLU A 221 -8.65 15.50 10.18
N HIS A 222 -7.93 15.24 11.28
CA HIS A 222 -6.68 15.93 11.61
C HIS A 222 -5.58 15.67 10.56
N GLN A 223 -5.50 14.44 10.06
CA GLN A 223 -4.57 14.05 8.98
C GLN A 223 -5.04 14.53 7.59
N GLY A 224 -6.24 15.12 7.50
CA GLY A 224 -6.77 15.65 6.25
C GLY A 224 -7.29 14.59 5.29
N TYR A 225 -7.58 13.37 5.75
CA TYR A 225 -8.11 12.27 4.94
C TYR A 225 -9.64 12.32 4.78
N VAL A 226 -10.34 12.91 5.75
CA VAL A 226 -11.80 12.98 5.78
C VAL A 226 -12.26 14.39 6.11
N THR A 227 -13.26 14.87 5.40
CA THR A 227 -14.00 16.08 5.76
C THR A 227 -15.29 15.70 6.50
N VAL A 228 -15.55 16.34 7.64
CA VAL A 228 -16.79 16.16 8.40
C VAL A 228 -17.67 17.41 8.29
N THR A 229 -18.80 17.33 7.57
CA THR A 229 -19.73 18.46 7.45
C THR A 229 -21.00 18.25 8.26
N GLN A 230 -21.42 19.28 8.99
CA GLN A 230 -22.69 19.27 9.72
C GLN A 230 -23.79 19.94 8.89
N ARG A 231 -24.90 19.22 8.67
CA ARG A 231 -26.14 19.79 8.11
C ARG A 231 -27.31 19.44 9.02
N GLY A 232 -27.79 20.42 9.78
CA GLY A 232 -28.77 20.21 10.84
C GLY A 232 -28.19 19.35 11.98
N THR A 233 -28.88 18.26 12.32
CA THR A 233 -28.44 17.31 13.36
C THR A 233 -27.55 16.20 12.82
N ARG A 234 -27.38 16.09 11.49
CA ARG A 234 -26.62 15.03 10.83
C ARG A 234 -25.20 15.49 10.52
N ARG A 235 -24.25 14.57 10.72
CA ARG A 235 -22.84 14.74 10.33
C ARG A 235 -22.52 13.81 9.17
N TYR A 236 -22.09 14.40 8.06
CA TYR A 236 -21.71 13.74 6.82
C TYR A 236 -20.19 13.61 6.75
N LEU A 237 -19.73 12.55 6.10
CA LEU A 237 -18.32 12.19 5.94
C LEU A 237 -18.04 12.09 4.44
N GLU A 238 -16.90 12.62 4.00
CA GLU A 238 -16.44 12.57 2.62
C GLU A 238 -14.92 12.40 2.63
N LEU A 239 -14.39 11.54 1.75
CA LEU A 239 -12.94 11.40 1.59
C LEU A 239 -12.38 12.59 0.82
N THR A 240 -11.25 13.10 1.29
CA THR A 240 -10.40 13.98 0.47
C THR A 240 -9.64 13.14 -0.57
N GLU A 241 -8.95 13.82 -1.49
CA GLU A 241 -8.07 13.14 -2.43
C GLU A 241 -6.97 12.37 -1.68
N GLU A 242 -6.33 13.00 -0.69
CA GLU A 242 -5.34 12.36 0.16
C GLU A 242 -5.92 11.15 0.90
N GLY A 243 -7.19 11.20 1.32
CA GLY A 243 -7.89 10.07 1.94
C GLY A 243 -8.07 8.89 0.99
N ARG A 244 -8.44 9.13 -0.27
CA ARG A 244 -8.57 8.07 -1.30
C ARG A 244 -7.21 7.45 -1.64
N GLN A 245 -6.19 8.26 -1.82
CA GLN A 245 -4.83 7.78 -2.08
C GLN A 245 -4.27 6.97 -0.90
N THR A 246 -4.56 7.40 0.33
CA THR A 246 -4.19 6.67 1.54
C THR A 246 -4.93 5.34 1.65
N LEU A 247 -6.23 5.31 1.34
CA LEU A 247 -7.02 4.07 1.29
C LEU A 247 -6.42 3.09 0.28
N ARG A 248 -6.12 3.56 -0.94
CA ARG A 248 -5.50 2.74 -2.00
C ARG A 248 -4.17 2.14 -1.55
N ALA A 249 -3.28 2.96 -0.98
CA ALA A 249 -1.98 2.49 -0.54
C ALA A 249 -2.05 1.48 0.64
N PHE A 250 -3.03 1.60 1.52
CA PHE A 250 -3.12 0.72 2.70
C PHE A 250 -4.25 -0.31 2.63
N ARG A 251 -4.84 -0.57 1.45
CA ARG A 251 -6.00 -1.46 1.28
C ARG A 251 -5.85 -2.82 1.96
N HIS A 252 -4.65 -3.41 1.90
CA HIS A 252 -4.33 -4.72 2.47
C HIS A 252 -4.65 -4.83 3.97
N ARG A 253 -4.62 -3.71 4.71
CA ARG A 253 -4.93 -3.66 6.15
C ARG A 253 -6.40 -3.90 6.46
N ALA A 254 -7.27 -3.70 5.48
CA ALA A 254 -8.71 -3.85 5.58
C ALA A 254 -9.25 -4.80 4.51
N GLU A 255 -8.44 -5.74 4.01
CA GLU A 255 -8.78 -6.61 2.87
C GLU A 255 -10.16 -7.26 3.02
N SER A 256 -10.47 -7.83 4.19
CA SER A 256 -11.77 -8.47 4.42
C SER A 256 -12.96 -7.51 4.32
N VAL A 257 -12.76 -6.23 4.63
CA VAL A 257 -13.79 -5.18 4.52
C VAL A 257 -13.89 -4.71 3.07
N VAL A 258 -12.73 -4.47 2.43
CA VAL A 258 -12.63 -4.04 1.03
C VAL A 258 -13.31 -5.07 0.12
N SER A 259 -12.95 -6.35 0.22
CA SER A 259 -13.54 -7.40 -0.63
C SER A 259 -15.05 -7.60 -0.41
N ASP A 260 -15.55 -7.44 0.83
CA ASP A 260 -17.00 -7.51 1.09
C ASP A 260 -17.74 -6.30 0.48
N LEU A 261 -17.15 -5.11 0.57
CA LEU A 261 -17.74 -3.90 -0.05
C LEU A 261 -17.78 -4.01 -1.57
N GLU A 262 -16.71 -4.48 -2.21
CA GLU A 262 -16.66 -4.74 -3.66
C GLU A 262 -17.73 -5.76 -4.07
N ALA A 263 -17.86 -6.87 -3.33
CA ALA A 263 -18.89 -7.87 -3.60
C ALA A 263 -20.32 -7.35 -3.41
N ARG A 264 -20.53 -6.38 -2.50
CA ARG A 264 -21.84 -5.75 -2.25
C ARG A 264 -22.22 -4.72 -3.29
N THR A 265 -21.27 -4.16 -4.04
CA THR A 265 -21.55 -3.24 -5.15
C THR A 265 -22.39 -3.91 -6.25
N ASP A 266 -22.27 -5.23 -6.41
CA ASP A 266 -23.10 -6.01 -7.34
C ASP A 266 -24.55 -6.23 -6.87
N ASP A 267 -24.89 -5.90 -5.61
CA ASP A 267 -26.25 -6.00 -5.06
C ASP A 267 -26.94 -4.62 -5.05
N PRO A 268 -27.92 -4.36 -5.96
CA PRO A 268 -28.63 -3.09 -6.01
C PRO A 268 -29.41 -2.72 -4.74
N SER A 269 -29.64 -3.69 -3.84
CA SER A 269 -30.35 -3.46 -2.57
C SER A 269 -29.46 -2.84 -1.47
N GLU A 270 -28.14 -3.01 -1.56
CA GLU A 270 -27.18 -2.59 -0.52
C GLU A 270 -26.83 -1.08 -0.60
N ASN A 271 -27.11 -0.41 -1.72
CA ASN A 271 -26.78 1.02 -1.95
C ASN A 271 -25.33 1.34 -1.55
N VAL A 272 -24.41 0.54 -2.10
CA VAL A 272 -22.96 0.65 -1.99
C VAL A 272 -22.39 0.79 -3.38
N ASP A 273 -21.42 1.67 -3.57
CA ASP A 273 -20.65 1.80 -4.82
C ASP A 273 -19.18 1.89 -4.45
N PHE A 274 -18.42 0.84 -4.75
CA PHE A 274 -17.05 0.69 -4.30
C PHE A 274 -16.23 -0.14 -5.28
N ALA A 275 -15.18 0.47 -5.81
CA ALA A 275 -14.15 -0.20 -6.58
C ALA A 275 -12.81 0.45 -6.20
N LEU A 276 -11.83 -0.37 -5.85
CA LEU A 276 -10.51 0.11 -5.45
C LEU A 276 -9.43 -0.71 -6.14
N ASP A 277 -8.60 -0.06 -6.94
CA ASP A 277 -7.46 -0.72 -7.59
C ASP A 277 -6.53 -1.34 -6.54
N ASN A 278 -6.03 -2.53 -6.83
CA ASN A 278 -5.08 -3.22 -5.96
C ASN A 278 -3.68 -3.24 -6.60
N PRO A 279 -2.69 -2.57 -5.99
CA PRO A 279 -1.36 -2.42 -6.57
C PRO A 279 -0.55 -3.72 -6.66
N VAL A 280 -1.08 -4.84 -6.15
CA VAL A 280 -0.45 -6.18 -6.21
C VAL A 280 -1.40 -7.27 -6.71
N ASP A 281 -2.32 -6.91 -7.61
CA ASP A 281 -3.32 -7.85 -8.12
C ASP A 281 -2.71 -9.09 -8.77
N ALA A 282 -1.71 -8.92 -9.64
CA ALA A 282 -1.13 -10.06 -10.35
C ALA A 282 -0.44 -11.05 -9.40
N LEU A 283 0.15 -10.55 -8.31
CA LEU A 283 0.76 -11.39 -7.29
C LEU A 283 -0.27 -12.10 -6.40
N VAL A 284 -1.45 -11.50 -6.17
CA VAL A 284 -2.52 -12.12 -5.37
C VAL A 284 -3.16 -13.29 -6.12
N GLU A 285 -3.39 -13.17 -7.43
CA GLU A 285 -4.00 -14.25 -8.25
C GLU A 285 -3.15 -15.52 -8.32
N ASN A 286 -1.84 -15.40 -8.17
CA ASN A 286 -0.88 -16.50 -8.31
C ASN A 286 -0.47 -17.15 -6.97
N ARG A 287 -1.12 -16.77 -5.87
CA ARG A 287 -0.79 -17.21 -4.51
C ARG A 287 -1.70 -18.32 -3.99
#